data_AF-A0A2G1WAL8-F1
#
_entry.id   AF-A0A2G1WAL8-F1
#
_cell.length_a   1.000
_cell.length_b   1.000
_cell.length_c   1.000
_cell.angle_alpha   90.00
_cell.angle_beta   90.00
_cell.angle_gamma   90.00
#
_symmetry.space_group_name_H-M   'P 1'
#
loop_
_entity.id
_entity.type
_entity.pdbx_description
1 polymer ?
#
loop_
_entity_poly.entity_id
_entity_poly.type
_entity_poly.pdbx_seq_one_letter_code
_entity_poly.pdbx_strand_id
1 'polypeptide(L)'
;MPERIERTGSTDLTDSELLILDKVAMLGGIRSMYYNDIFPYQFNYPEHGLDDETLITTLDRLESDGVITGEPSKNRHGKPDRTIRVTEHGGVIWESERRPDWTRYVTESYGSSRPESERHRVTVFGHSRPICQAFFDAGVQSGFFDYRGGRVGSAFGNRNLIYWRPVERVFMLSAWVESWQSATDWGHFEMKRCWWRFADEIGKLWDWSPAQIDA
;
A
#
# COMPACT_ATOMS: atom_id res chain seq x y z
N MET A 1 14.98 -2.84 18.84
CA MET A 1 15.09 -1.74 17.86
C MET A 1 14.11 -2.06 16.74
N PRO A 2 13.38 -1.07 16.20
CA PRO A 2 12.55 -1.29 15.02
C PRO A 2 13.40 -1.90 13.91
N GLU A 3 12.87 -2.90 13.22
CA GLU A 3 13.55 -3.48 12.06
C GLU A 3 13.72 -2.39 11.00
N ARG A 4 14.95 -2.23 10.48
CA ARG A 4 15.26 -1.17 9.53
C ARG A 4 14.59 -1.50 8.20
N ILE A 5 13.82 -0.55 7.65
CA ILE A 5 13.17 -0.72 6.36
C ILE A 5 14.22 -0.67 5.25
N GLU A 6 14.32 -1.74 4.46
CA GLU A 6 15.33 -1.90 3.42
C GLU A 6 15.19 -0.87 2.30
N ARG A 7 16.31 -0.26 1.89
CA ARG A 7 16.39 0.75 0.82
C ARG A 7 17.69 0.62 0.03
N THR A 8 17.70 1.09 -1.21
CA THR A 8 18.87 0.97 -2.09
C THR A 8 19.96 1.99 -1.80
N GLY A 9 19.59 3.15 -1.25
CA GLY A 9 20.51 4.29 -1.10
C GLY A 9 20.82 4.98 -2.42
N SER A 10 19.90 4.93 -3.39
CA SER A 10 20.04 5.59 -4.69
C SER A 10 19.85 7.11 -4.65
N THR A 11 19.39 7.65 -3.51
CA THR A 11 19.09 9.07 -3.33
C THR A 11 19.66 9.58 -1.99
N ASP A 12 19.71 10.90 -1.85
CA ASP A 12 20.13 11.56 -0.60
C ASP A 12 19.00 11.67 0.44
N LEU A 13 17.84 11.04 0.22
CA LEU A 13 16.76 11.04 1.20
C LEU A 13 17.24 10.39 2.50
N THR A 14 16.92 10.98 3.63
CA THR A 14 17.11 10.35 4.95
C THR A 14 16.12 9.19 5.13
N ASP A 15 16.37 8.30 6.11
CA ASP A 15 15.43 7.21 6.42
C ASP A 15 14.06 7.76 6.85
N SER A 16 14.02 8.87 7.60
CA SER A 16 12.80 9.58 7.99
C SER A 16 12.01 10.12 6.79
N GLU A 17 12.70 10.75 5.83
CA GLU A 17 12.09 11.26 4.60
C GLU A 17 11.53 10.14 3.73
N LEU A 18 12.25 9.02 3.65
CA LEU A 18 11.80 7.88 2.88
C LEU A 18 10.57 7.20 3.51
N LEU A 19 10.47 7.14 4.85
CA LEU A 19 9.28 6.66 5.56
C LEU A 19 8.04 7.53 5.25
N ILE A 20 8.21 8.85 5.21
CA ILE A 20 7.15 9.78 4.81
C ILE A 20 6.77 9.50 3.35
N LEU A 21 7.76 9.43 2.47
CA LEU A 21 7.55 9.23 1.04
C LEU A 21 6.88 7.89 0.73
N ASP A 22 7.12 6.83 1.51
CA ASP A 22 6.39 5.55 1.40
C ASP A 22 4.88 5.74 1.53
N LYS A 23 4.44 6.51 2.53
CA LYS A 23 3.00 6.75 2.75
C LYS A 23 2.43 7.72 1.74
N VAL A 24 3.19 8.75 1.37
CA VAL A 24 2.78 9.66 0.29
C VAL A 24 2.63 8.88 -1.01
N ALA A 25 3.60 8.07 -1.43
CA ALA A 25 3.57 7.32 -2.68
C ALA A 25 2.43 6.28 -2.72
N MET A 26 2.15 5.61 -1.61
CA MET A 26 1.11 4.57 -1.57
C MET A 26 -0.31 5.14 -1.44
N LEU A 27 -0.50 6.21 -0.64
CA LEU A 27 -1.84 6.66 -0.22
C LEU A 27 -2.08 8.16 -0.44
N GLY A 28 -1.02 8.98 -0.39
CA GLY A 28 -1.14 10.43 -0.23
C GLY A 28 -1.71 10.78 1.14
N GLY A 29 -2.23 11.99 1.30
CA GLY A 29 -2.93 12.37 2.53
C GLY A 29 -3.11 13.87 2.68
N ILE A 30 -3.30 14.30 3.93
CA ILE A 30 -3.21 15.71 4.33
C ILE A 30 -2.00 15.90 5.24
N ARG A 31 -1.41 17.09 5.24
CA ARG A 31 -0.16 17.38 5.96
C ARG A 31 -0.23 17.00 7.44
N SER A 32 -1.36 17.26 8.09
CA SER A 32 -1.55 16.90 9.51
C SER A 32 -1.47 15.40 9.82
N MET A 33 -1.65 14.52 8.83
CA MET A 33 -1.48 13.07 9.03
C MET A 33 0.00 12.67 9.19
N TYR A 34 0.93 13.56 8.84
CA TYR A 34 2.36 13.28 8.83
C TYR A 34 3.08 13.77 10.08
N TYR A 35 2.40 14.43 11.04
CA TYR A 35 3.02 14.77 12.32
C TYR A 35 3.40 13.51 13.10
N ASN A 36 4.53 13.54 13.82
CA ASN A 36 5.12 12.35 14.40
C ASN A 36 4.21 11.64 15.42
N ASP A 37 3.36 12.38 16.12
CA ASP A 37 2.38 11.85 17.07
C ASP A 37 1.13 11.24 16.40
N ILE A 38 0.87 11.56 15.13
CA ILE A 38 -0.28 11.09 14.35
C ILE A 38 0.14 9.97 13.40
N PHE A 39 1.30 10.08 12.77
CA PHE A 39 1.76 9.25 11.67
C PHE A 39 1.72 7.74 11.99
N PRO A 40 2.23 7.25 13.14
CA PRO A 40 2.19 5.82 13.46
C PRO A 40 0.77 5.28 13.56
N TYR A 41 -0.15 6.03 14.17
CA TYR A 41 -1.53 5.62 14.36
C TYR A 41 -2.33 5.69 13.05
N GLN A 42 -2.10 6.73 12.25
CA GLN A 42 -2.80 6.94 11.00
C GLN A 42 -2.43 5.90 9.93
N PHE A 43 -1.16 5.47 9.91
CA PHE A 43 -0.64 4.60 8.86
C PHE A 43 -0.24 3.21 9.33
N ASN A 44 -0.42 2.90 10.62
CA ASN A 44 0.08 1.70 11.27
C ASN A 44 1.54 1.43 10.87
N TYR A 45 2.41 2.39 11.15
CA TYR A 45 3.79 2.44 10.65
C TYR A 45 4.76 2.93 11.72
N PRO A 46 6.08 2.65 11.61
CA PRO A 46 7.06 3.22 12.54
C PRO A 46 7.04 4.75 12.53
N GLU A 47 7.38 5.36 13.67
CA GLU A 47 7.66 6.80 13.75
C GLU A 47 8.78 7.20 12.79
N HIS A 48 8.63 8.35 12.12
CA HIS A 48 9.68 8.89 11.26
C HIS A 48 10.72 9.71 12.04
N GLY A 49 10.40 10.18 13.25
CA GLY A 49 11.37 10.81 14.15
C GLY A 49 11.76 12.25 13.82
N LEU A 50 10.99 12.93 12.96
CA LEU A 50 11.13 14.37 12.73
C LEU A 50 10.21 15.11 13.69
N ASP A 51 10.71 16.17 14.33
CA ASP A 51 9.83 17.11 15.02
C ASP A 51 8.97 17.91 14.02
N ASP A 52 7.96 18.62 14.54
CA ASP A 52 6.97 19.32 13.72
C ASP A 52 7.60 20.38 12.80
N GLU A 53 8.61 21.12 13.28
CA GLU A 53 9.28 22.17 12.51
C GLU A 53 10.12 21.56 11.37
N THR A 54 10.88 20.52 11.67
CA THR A 54 11.70 19.79 10.70
C THR A 54 10.82 19.09 9.68
N LEU A 55 9.71 18.48 10.10
CA LEU A 55 8.73 17.87 9.21
C LEU A 55 8.15 18.91 8.23
N ILE A 56 7.72 20.07 8.74
CA ILE A 56 7.16 21.12 7.90
C ILE A 56 8.19 21.55 6.85
N THR A 57 9.41 21.85 7.28
CA THR A 57 10.49 22.25 6.36
C THR A 57 10.81 21.14 5.35
N THR A 58 10.80 19.88 5.77
CA THR A 58 11.00 18.72 4.90
C THR A 58 9.92 18.63 3.83
N LEU A 59 8.65 18.75 4.20
CA LEU A 59 7.54 18.69 3.25
C LEU A 59 7.55 19.87 2.27
N ASP A 60 7.85 21.09 2.74
CA ASP A 60 7.96 22.26 1.86
C ASP A 60 9.15 22.13 0.90
N ARG A 61 10.27 21.55 1.35
CA ARG A 61 11.41 21.25 0.50
C ARG A 61 11.05 20.20 -0.57
N LEU A 62 10.48 19.06 -0.18
CA LEU A 62 10.05 18.01 -1.12
C LEU A 62 9.04 18.54 -2.16
N GLU A 63 8.18 19.47 -1.75
CA GLU A 63 7.26 20.13 -2.69
C GLU A 63 8.00 21.08 -3.64
N SER A 64 8.90 21.92 -3.13
CA SER A 64 9.73 22.81 -3.93
C SER A 64 10.61 22.06 -4.94
N ASP A 65 11.10 20.88 -4.55
CA ASP A 65 11.89 19.98 -5.40
C ASP A 65 11.01 19.21 -6.41
N GLY A 66 9.68 19.38 -6.36
CA GLY A 66 8.73 18.72 -7.26
C GLY A 66 8.56 17.22 -7.00
N VAL A 67 8.95 16.72 -5.82
CA VAL A 67 8.75 15.32 -5.40
C VAL A 67 7.31 15.08 -4.99
N ILE A 68 6.70 16.05 -4.32
CA ILE A 68 5.30 16.02 -3.89
C ILE A 68 4.57 17.28 -4.38
N THR A 69 3.25 17.26 -4.33
CA THR A 69 2.39 18.43 -4.53
C THR A 69 1.58 18.70 -3.26
N GLY A 70 1.25 19.97 -3.02
CA GLY A 70 0.35 20.35 -1.96
C GLY A 70 -0.67 21.41 -2.35
N GLU A 71 -1.95 21.04 -2.35
CA GLU A 71 -3.07 21.95 -2.58
C GLU A 71 -3.72 22.36 -1.27
N PRO A 72 -4.23 23.60 -1.13
CA PRO A 72 -5.00 24.00 0.04
C PRO A 72 -6.15 23.04 0.33
N SER A 73 -6.28 22.63 1.59
CA SER A 73 -7.29 21.68 2.05
C SER A 73 -7.82 22.06 3.44
N LYS A 74 -8.71 21.23 3.97
CA LYS A 74 -9.15 21.30 5.38
C LYS A 74 -8.97 19.94 6.02
N ASN A 75 -8.53 19.94 7.28
CA ASN A 75 -8.49 18.71 8.07
C ASN A 75 -9.89 18.28 8.53
N ARG A 76 -9.97 17.14 9.24
CA ARG A 76 -11.23 16.60 9.77
C ARG A 76 -12.01 17.55 10.71
N HIS A 77 -11.34 18.57 11.25
CA HIS A 77 -11.94 19.60 12.12
C HIS A 77 -12.25 20.90 11.37
N GLY A 78 -12.15 20.91 10.03
CA GLY A 78 -12.42 22.07 9.19
C GLY A 78 -11.35 23.16 9.24
N LYS A 79 -10.21 22.91 9.90
CA LYS A 79 -9.08 23.86 9.96
C LYS A 79 -8.26 23.80 8.67
N PRO A 80 -7.65 24.92 8.23
CA PRO A 80 -6.78 24.93 7.06
C PRO A 80 -5.67 23.88 7.16
N ASP A 81 -5.43 23.18 6.05
CA ASP A 81 -4.41 22.14 5.89
C ASP A 81 -3.93 22.14 4.43
N ARG A 82 -3.05 21.21 4.05
CA ARG A 82 -2.68 20.95 2.65
C ARG A 82 -2.83 19.48 2.32
N THR A 83 -3.31 19.17 1.12
CA THR A 83 -3.14 17.82 0.57
C THR A 83 -1.66 17.55 0.36
N ILE A 84 -1.28 16.29 0.39
CA ILE A 84 0.06 15.82 0.06
C ILE A 84 -0.11 14.65 -0.90
N ARG A 85 0.41 14.77 -2.11
CA ARG A 85 0.45 13.70 -3.11
C ARG A 85 1.83 13.63 -3.73
N VAL A 86 2.26 12.45 -4.15
CA VAL A 86 3.49 12.30 -4.92
C VAL A 86 3.24 12.77 -6.36
N THR A 87 4.25 13.39 -6.95
CA THR A 87 4.29 13.64 -8.40
C THR A 87 4.77 12.38 -9.12
N GLU A 88 4.69 12.37 -10.46
CA GLU A 88 5.38 11.34 -11.26
C GLU A 88 6.89 11.33 -10.99
N HIS A 89 7.51 12.51 -10.87
CA HIS A 89 8.93 12.65 -10.53
C HIS A 89 9.27 12.04 -9.16
N GLY A 90 8.48 12.35 -8.14
CA GLY A 90 8.66 11.76 -6.81
C GLY A 90 8.39 10.27 -6.77
N GLY A 91 7.47 9.78 -7.61
CA GLY A 91 7.25 8.36 -7.82
C GLY A 91 8.49 7.64 -8.34
N VAL A 92 9.18 8.22 -9.33
CA VAL A 92 10.46 7.70 -9.85
C VAL A 92 11.55 7.70 -8.78
N ILE A 93 11.65 8.76 -7.98
CA ILE A 93 12.58 8.83 -6.84
C ILE A 93 12.30 7.70 -5.86
N TRP A 94 11.03 7.54 -5.46
CA TRP A 94 10.60 6.49 -4.54
C TRP A 94 10.88 5.08 -5.10
N GLU A 95 10.57 4.83 -6.37
CA GLU A 95 10.86 3.54 -7.03
C GLU A 95 12.35 3.24 -7.09
N SER A 96 13.21 4.26 -7.19
CA SER A 96 14.67 4.04 -7.18
C SER A 96 15.16 3.52 -5.81
N GLU A 97 14.55 4.00 -4.72
CA GLU A 97 14.88 3.60 -3.34
C GLU A 97 14.28 2.25 -2.95
N ARG A 98 13.04 1.98 -3.38
CA ARG A 98 12.31 0.77 -2.99
C ARG A 98 12.44 -0.37 -3.99
N ARG A 99 12.77 -0.10 -5.25
CA ARG A 99 12.81 -1.08 -6.36
C ARG A 99 11.62 -2.06 -6.33
N PRO A 100 10.36 -1.56 -6.32
CA PRO A 100 9.20 -2.42 -6.25
C PRO A 100 9.10 -3.35 -7.46
N ASP A 101 8.89 -4.64 -7.20
CA ASP A 101 8.35 -5.54 -8.21
C ASP A 101 6.82 -5.39 -8.24
N TRP A 102 6.32 -4.55 -9.15
CA TRP A 102 4.90 -4.29 -9.31
C TRP A 102 4.08 -5.53 -9.68
N THR A 103 4.70 -6.57 -10.25
CA THR A 103 4.01 -7.83 -10.54
C THR A 103 3.56 -8.53 -9.26
N ARG A 104 4.18 -8.20 -8.13
CA ARG A 104 3.91 -8.72 -6.79
C ARG A 104 3.03 -7.80 -5.95
N TYR A 105 2.68 -6.62 -6.45
CA TYR A 105 1.79 -5.73 -5.73
C TYR A 105 0.36 -6.30 -5.73
N VAL A 106 -0.23 -6.36 -4.55
CA VAL A 106 -1.64 -6.71 -4.37
C VAL A 106 -2.34 -5.67 -3.51
N THR A 107 -3.61 -5.44 -3.81
CA THR A 107 -4.50 -4.65 -2.96
C THR A 107 -5.88 -5.28 -2.94
N GLU A 108 -6.65 -4.98 -1.91
CA GLU A 108 -7.97 -5.55 -1.69
C GLU A 108 -9.03 -4.48 -1.51
N SER A 109 -10.22 -4.74 -2.05
CA SER A 109 -11.42 -3.95 -1.76
C SER A 109 -12.49 -4.83 -1.15
N TYR A 110 -13.19 -4.27 -0.17
CA TYR A 110 -14.29 -4.91 0.51
C TYR A 110 -15.60 -4.24 0.08
N GLY A 111 -16.45 -5.01 -0.58
CA GLY A 111 -17.78 -4.57 -0.99
C GLY A 111 -18.82 -4.86 0.09
N SER A 112 -19.90 -4.08 0.10
CA SER A 112 -21.05 -4.30 0.96
C SER A 112 -21.59 -5.72 0.81
N SER A 113 -22.09 -6.24 1.92
CA SER A 113 -22.78 -7.51 1.93
C SER A 113 -24.04 -7.43 1.05
N ARG A 114 -24.48 -8.57 0.50
CA ARG A 114 -25.78 -8.59 -0.18
C ARG A 114 -26.86 -8.16 0.84
N PRO A 115 -27.91 -7.44 0.41
CA PRO A 115 -29.10 -7.31 1.25
C PRO A 115 -29.48 -8.71 1.76
N GLU A 116 -29.66 -8.85 3.07
CA GLU A 116 -29.97 -10.12 3.76
C GLU A 116 -28.83 -11.15 3.89
N SER A 117 -27.58 -10.78 3.60
CA SER A 117 -26.42 -11.65 3.83
C SER A 117 -25.42 -11.01 4.79
N GLU A 118 -24.85 -11.82 5.67
CA GLU A 118 -23.64 -11.45 6.42
C GLU A 118 -22.38 -11.64 5.57
N ARG A 119 -22.50 -12.25 4.38
CA ARG A 119 -21.36 -12.49 3.50
C ARG A 119 -20.90 -11.19 2.85
N HIS A 120 -19.60 -11.05 2.83
CA HIS A 120 -18.89 -9.91 2.31
C HIS A 120 -18.20 -10.26 0.99
N ARG A 121 -18.18 -9.31 0.04
CA ARG A 121 -17.41 -9.50 -1.19
C ARG A 121 -15.99 -8.96 -1.00
N VAL A 122 -15.01 -9.85 -1.04
CA VAL A 122 -13.61 -9.48 -1.19
C VAL A 122 -13.25 -9.48 -2.67
N THR A 123 -12.53 -8.46 -3.12
CA THR A 123 -11.87 -8.47 -4.43
C THR A 123 -10.39 -8.15 -4.27
N VAL A 124 -9.53 -9.07 -4.71
CA VAL A 124 -8.08 -8.91 -4.79
C VAL A 124 -7.72 -8.40 -6.18
N PHE A 125 -6.87 -7.38 -6.22
CA PHE A 125 -6.33 -6.78 -7.44
C PHE A 125 -4.82 -6.93 -7.46
N GLY A 126 -4.26 -7.08 -8.66
CA GLY A 126 -2.82 -7.09 -8.89
C GLY A 126 -2.50 -7.27 -10.37
N HIS A 127 -1.23 -7.22 -10.71
CA HIS A 127 -0.78 -7.36 -12.11
C HIS A 127 -0.53 -8.82 -12.52
N SER A 128 -0.28 -9.71 -11.56
CA SER A 128 -0.04 -11.13 -11.79
C SER A 128 -1.17 -11.99 -11.22
N ARG A 129 -1.81 -12.81 -12.06
CA ARG A 129 -2.81 -13.78 -11.62
C ARG A 129 -2.25 -14.77 -10.60
N PRO A 130 -1.08 -15.42 -10.81
CA PRO A 130 -0.46 -16.28 -9.80
C PRO A 130 -0.29 -15.59 -8.44
N ILE A 131 0.12 -14.32 -8.42
CA ILE A 131 0.29 -13.58 -7.16
C ILE A 131 -1.05 -13.30 -6.49
N CYS A 132 -2.07 -12.83 -7.22
CA CYS A 132 -3.40 -12.61 -6.66
C CYS A 132 -4.01 -13.91 -6.10
N GLN A 133 -3.80 -15.03 -6.78
CA GLN A 133 -4.26 -16.34 -6.31
C GLN A 133 -3.49 -16.77 -5.06
N ALA A 134 -2.16 -16.63 -5.05
CA ALA A 134 -1.33 -16.97 -3.90
C ALA A 134 -1.70 -16.14 -2.65
N PHE A 135 -1.95 -14.84 -2.81
CA PHE A 135 -2.45 -13.98 -1.74
C PHE A 135 -3.80 -14.44 -1.21
N PHE A 136 -4.75 -14.73 -2.11
CA PHE A 136 -6.08 -15.22 -1.72
C PHE A 136 -5.98 -16.55 -0.99
N ASP A 137 -5.24 -17.52 -1.52
CA ASP A 137 -5.09 -18.86 -0.94
C ASP A 137 -4.38 -18.80 0.42
N ALA A 138 -3.32 -17.99 0.56
CA ALA A 138 -2.68 -17.75 1.85
C ALA A 138 -3.66 -17.12 2.84
N GLY A 139 -4.48 -16.17 2.39
CA GLY A 139 -5.49 -15.54 3.21
C GLY A 139 -6.57 -16.51 3.69
N VAL A 140 -7.02 -17.44 2.84
CA VAL A 140 -7.95 -18.50 3.23
C VAL A 140 -7.30 -19.47 4.22
N GLN A 141 -6.10 -19.96 3.91
CA GLN A 141 -5.41 -20.97 4.73
C GLN A 141 -5.04 -20.45 6.13
N SER A 142 -4.75 -19.16 6.24
CA SER A 142 -4.43 -18.50 7.52
C SER A 142 -5.66 -17.99 8.28
N GLY A 143 -6.86 -18.05 7.70
CA GLY A 143 -8.05 -17.44 8.30
C GLY A 143 -8.10 -15.91 8.22
N PHE A 144 -7.29 -15.27 7.37
CA PHE A 144 -7.47 -13.86 6.98
C PHE A 144 -8.78 -13.64 6.23
N PHE A 145 -9.15 -14.60 5.37
CA PHE A 145 -10.43 -14.66 4.69
C PHE A 145 -11.23 -15.88 5.20
N ASP A 146 -12.35 -15.69 5.90
CA ASP A 146 -13.27 -16.79 6.28
C ASP A 146 -14.07 -17.24 5.04
N TYR A 147 -13.39 -17.90 4.11
CA TYR A 147 -13.95 -18.40 2.88
C TYR A 147 -14.38 -19.86 3.06
N ARG A 148 -15.70 -20.08 3.16
CA ARG A 148 -16.30 -21.41 3.33
C ARG A 148 -16.71 -22.09 2.03
N GLY A 149 -16.04 -21.73 0.93
CA GLY A 149 -16.38 -22.20 -0.41
C GLY A 149 -17.42 -21.35 -1.14
N GLY A 150 -17.64 -21.71 -2.41
CA GLY A 150 -18.50 -20.99 -3.34
C GLY A 150 -17.75 -20.58 -4.61
N ARG A 151 -18.41 -19.84 -5.51
CA ARG A 151 -17.77 -19.42 -6.75
C ARG A 151 -16.72 -18.34 -6.49
N VAL A 152 -15.48 -18.58 -6.92
CA VAL A 152 -14.47 -17.54 -7.12
C VAL A 152 -14.61 -17.03 -8.55
N GLY A 153 -14.87 -15.73 -8.70
CA GLY A 153 -14.91 -15.06 -9.98
C GLY A 153 -13.56 -14.44 -10.31
N SER A 154 -13.18 -14.42 -11.58
CA SER A 154 -12.01 -13.68 -12.05
C SER A 154 -12.30 -12.90 -13.32
N ALA A 155 -11.58 -11.80 -13.51
CA ALA A 155 -11.66 -10.96 -14.69
C ALA A 155 -10.40 -10.10 -14.84
N PHE A 156 -10.19 -9.55 -16.03
CA PHE A 156 -9.24 -8.47 -16.26
C PHE A 156 -9.99 -7.15 -16.41
N GLY A 157 -9.33 -6.05 -16.03
CA GLY A 157 -9.82 -4.70 -16.24
C GLY A 157 -8.68 -3.69 -16.27
N ASN A 158 -8.97 -2.47 -16.69
CA ASN A 158 -8.00 -1.38 -16.64
C ASN A 158 -8.27 -0.55 -15.39
N ARG A 159 -7.28 -0.46 -14.50
CA ARG A 159 -7.39 0.30 -13.23
C ARG A 159 -6.09 1.01 -12.92
N ASN A 160 -6.24 2.06 -12.14
CA ASN A 160 -5.13 2.67 -11.44
C ASN A 160 -5.10 2.08 -10.01
N LEU A 161 -4.14 1.20 -9.70
CA LEU A 161 -3.99 0.63 -8.35
C LEU A 161 -3.16 1.53 -7.41
N ILE A 162 -2.36 2.43 -7.98
CA ILE A 162 -1.48 3.38 -7.26
C ILE A 162 -1.66 4.74 -7.91
N TYR A 163 -2.33 5.66 -7.22
CA TYR A 163 -2.96 6.83 -7.81
C TYR A 163 -2.11 7.69 -8.78
N TRP A 164 -0.78 7.68 -8.66
CA TRP A 164 0.14 8.44 -9.50
C TRP A 164 0.72 7.65 -10.69
N ARG A 165 0.57 6.32 -10.70
CA ARG A 165 0.92 5.45 -11.82
C ARG A 165 -0.16 5.53 -12.93
N PRO A 166 0.21 5.20 -14.18
CA PRO A 166 -0.75 5.12 -15.27
C PRO A 166 -1.82 4.04 -15.02
N VAL A 167 -2.94 4.16 -15.74
CA VAL A 167 -3.95 3.09 -15.77
C VAL A 167 -3.35 1.88 -16.47
N GLU A 168 -3.34 0.74 -15.80
CA GLU A 168 -2.74 -0.51 -16.29
C GLU A 168 -3.78 -1.63 -16.30
N ARG A 169 -3.52 -2.68 -17.09
CA ARG A 169 -4.31 -3.91 -17.04
C ARG A 169 -4.03 -4.62 -15.72
N VAL A 170 -5.09 -4.97 -15.00
CA VAL A 170 -5.05 -5.64 -13.70
C VAL A 170 -5.92 -6.89 -13.72
N PHE A 171 -5.46 -7.92 -13.03
CA PHE A 171 -6.23 -9.10 -12.71
C PHE A 171 -7.05 -8.86 -11.45
N MET A 172 -8.30 -9.32 -11.47
CA MET A 172 -9.26 -9.24 -10.37
C MET A 172 -9.70 -10.64 -9.98
N LEU A 173 -9.62 -10.97 -8.70
CA LEU A 173 -10.17 -12.19 -8.10
C LEU A 173 -11.21 -11.79 -7.05
N SER A 174 -12.45 -12.22 -7.22
CA SER A 174 -13.55 -11.93 -6.28
C SER A 174 -14.11 -13.20 -5.65
N ALA A 175 -14.33 -13.16 -4.34
CA ALA A 175 -14.99 -14.22 -3.59
C ALA A 175 -15.92 -13.66 -2.52
N TRP A 176 -16.87 -14.48 -2.06
CA TRP A 176 -17.71 -14.19 -0.90
C TRP A 176 -17.12 -14.83 0.35
N VAL A 177 -16.87 -14.04 1.38
CA VAL A 177 -16.31 -14.47 2.68
C VAL A 177 -17.31 -14.18 3.79
N GLU A 178 -17.32 -14.96 4.87
CA GLU A 178 -18.18 -14.69 6.04
C GLU A 178 -17.63 -13.54 6.89
N SER A 179 -16.31 -13.39 6.90
CA SER A 179 -15.59 -12.40 7.68
C SER A 179 -14.22 -12.16 7.05
N TRP A 180 -13.64 -11.00 7.34
CA TRP A 180 -12.23 -10.70 7.09
C TRP A 180 -11.58 -10.33 8.44
N GLN A 181 -10.37 -10.82 8.70
CA GLN A 181 -9.53 -10.51 9.89
C GLN A 181 -9.97 -11.02 11.28
N SER A 182 -10.87 -12.00 11.41
CA SER A 182 -11.38 -12.39 12.74
C SER A 182 -10.52 -13.40 13.53
N ALA A 183 -9.60 -14.13 12.89
CA ALA A 183 -8.68 -15.07 13.56
C ALA A 183 -7.46 -15.44 12.69
N THR A 184 -6.73 -14.45 12.18
CA THR A 184 -5.63 -14.71 11.24
C THR A 184 -4.40 -15.30 11.92
N ASP A 185 -3.96 -16.47 11.46
CA ASP A 185 -2.61 -16.99 11.68
C ASP A 185 -1.61 -16.19 10.84
N TRP A 186 -1.12 -15.10 11.43
CA TRP A 186 -0.13 -14.23 10.79
C TRP A 186 1.17 -14.95 10.47
N GLY A 187 1.60 -15.92 11.27
CA GLY A 187 2.81 -16.69 11.00
C GLY A 187 2.68 -17.49 9.70
N HIS A 188 1.57 -18.21 9.56
CA HIS A 188 1.28 -18.96 8.32
C HIS A 188 1.08 -18.03 7.11
N PHE A 189 0.43 -16.88 7.30
CA PHE A 189 0.24 -15.89 6.25
C PHE A 189 1.58 -15.34 5.72
N GLU A 190 2.47 -14.93 6.63
CA GLU A 190 3.81 -14.43 6.30
C GLU A 190 4.70 -15.50 5.66
N MET A 191 4.61 -16.76 6.11
CA MET A 191 5.37 -17.87 5.51
C MET A 191 5.02 -18.13 4.03
N LYS A 192 3.83 -17.72 3.58
CA LYS A 192 3.39 -17.87 2.19
C LYS A 192 3.69 -16.65 1.32
N ARG A 193 4.27 -15.60 1.90
CA ARG A 193 4.45 -14.30 1.25
C ARG A 193 5.24 -14.43 -0.04
N CYS A 194 4.60 -14.01 -1.12
CA CYS A 194 5.24 -13.75 -2.41
C CYS A 194 4.75 -12.43 -3.04
N TRP A 195 4.04 -11.62 -2.25
CA TRP A 195 3.40 -10.37 -2.62
C TRP A 195 3.79 -9.28 -1.63
N TRP A 196 3.52 -8.03 -2.00
CA TRP A 196 3.57 -6.88 -1.11
C TRP A 196 2.30 -6.04 -1.26
N ARG A 197 1.91 -5.41 -0.17
CA ARG A 197 0.77 -4.49 -0.02
C ARG A 197 1.23 -3.12 0.48
N PHE A 198 2.29 -3.12 1.28
CA PHE A 198 2.87 -1.93 1.90
C PHE A 198 4.34 -1.79 1.50
N ALA A 199 4.83 -0.56 1.49
CA ALA A 199 6.18 -0.25 1.03
C ALA A 199 7.30 -0.95 1.82
N ASP A 200 7.08 -1.17 3.12
CA ASP A 200 7.99 -1.90 4.01
C ASP A 200 8.07 -3.41 3.74
N GLU A 201 7.15 -3.95 2.94
CA GLU A 201 7.18 -5.34 2.54
C GLU A 201 8.01 -5.58 1.28
N ILE A 202 8.41 -4.53 0.56
CA ILE A 202 9.06 -4.63 -0.76
C ILE A 202 10.46 -5.27 -0.65
N GLY A 203 11.28 -4.81 0.30
CA GLY A 203 12.66 -5.28 0.46
C GLY A 203 12.76 -6.79 0.67
N LYS A 204 11.79 -7.36 1.40
CA LYS A 204 11.65 -8.81 1.66
C LYS A 204 11.60 -9.68 0.39
N LEU A 205 11.40 -9.07 -0.78
CA LEU A 205 11.21 -9.73 -2.07
C LEU A 205 12.29 -9.40 -3.10
N TRP A 206 13.32 -8.59 -2.79
CA TRP A 206 14.29 -8.11 -3.78
C TRP A 206 15.10 -9.20 -4.49
N ASP A 207 15.39 -10.30 -3.80
CA ASP A 207 16.17 -11.39 -4.36
C ASP A 207 15.33 -12.37 -5.21
N TRP A 208 14.05 -12.05 -5.41
CA TRP A 208 13.12 -12.91 -6.13
C TRP A 208 13.06 -12.49 -7.60
N SER A 209 12.98 -13.47 -8.50
CA SER A 209 12.69 -13.16 -9.91
C SER A 209 11.30 -12.52 -10.03
N PRO A 210 11.09 -11.60 -11.01
CA PRO A 210 9.77 -11.03 -11.26
C PRO A 210 8.70 -12.11 -11.43
N ALA A 211 7.49 -11.86 -10.92
CA ALA A 211 6.40 -12.81 -11.09
C ALA A 211 5.93 -12.86 -12.55
N GLN A 212 5.43 -14.03 -12.97
CA GLN A 212 4.87 -14.20 -14.31
C GLN A 212 3.60 -13.35 -14.47
N ILE A 213 3.50 -12.64 -15.58
CA ILE A 213 2.30 -11.90 -15.99
C ILE A 213 1.62 -12.72 -17.08
N ASP A 214 0.31 -12.97 -16.94
CA ASP A 214 -0.49 -13.56 -18.01
C ASP A 214 -0.67 -12.52 -19.13
N ALA A 215 -0.33 -12.91 -20.37
CA ALA A 215 -0.43 -12.04 -21.54
C ALA A 215 -1.87 -11.57 -21.86
#